data_AF-A0A954WXI4-F1
#
_entry.id   AF-A0A954WXI4-F1
#
_cell.length_a   1.000
_cell.length_b   1.000
_cell.length_c   1.000
_cell.angle_alpha   90.00
_cell.angle_beta   90.00
_cell.angle_gamma   90.00
#
_symmetry.space_group_name_H-M   'P 1'
#
loop_
_entity.id
_entity.type
_entity.pdbx_description
1 polymer ?
#
loop_
_entity_poly.entity_id
_entity_poly.type
_entity_poly.pdbx_seq_one_letter_code
_entity_poly.pdbx_strand_id
1 'polypeptide(L)'
;MDGKQVKRLHIIGGKNHGKTTLIVDLVQSMTATGLRVGTIKHTHHHHELDTPGKDSHRHREAGAQLVGICSPAMNAIFCPPTESENTADKYSEFGELFDACDVVLV
;
A
#
# COMPACT_ATOMS: atom_id res chain seq x y z
N MET A 1 -23.10 -2.05 -4.02
CA MET A 1 -22.40 -2.90 -5.01
C MET A 1 -21.51 -3.81 -4.19
N ASP A 2 -21.67 -5.13 -4.30
CA ASP A 2 -20.83 -6.08 -3.54
C ASP A 2 -19.38 -5.94 -4.01
N GLY A 3 -18.57 -5.24 -3.20
CA GLY A 3 -17.15 -5.06 -3.46
C GLY A 3 -16.46 -6.42 -3.54
N LYS A 4 -15.71 -6.65 -4.61
CA LYS A 4 -14.97 -7.89 -4.81
C LYS A 4 -13.94 -8.00 -3.68
N GLN A 5 -14.10 -8.98 -2.78
CA GLN A 5 -13.07 -9.22 -1.76
C GLN A 5 -11.78 -9.72 -2.42
N VAL A 6 -10.77 -8.86 -2.51
CA VAL A 6 -9.45 -9.22 -3.07
C VAL A 6 -8.75 -10.20 -2.13
N LYS A 7 -8.21 -11.29 -2.70
CA LYS A 7 -7.47 -12.30 -1.94
C LYS A 7 -6.17 -11.69 -1.39
N ARG A 8 -5.96 -11.79 -0.08
CA ARG A 8 -4.77 -11.30 0.62
C ARG A 8 -3.93 -12.46 1.15
N LEU A 9 -2.63 -12.44 0.90
CA LEU A 9 -1.66 -13.40 1.43
C LEU A 9 -0.67 -12.67 2.34
N HIS A 10 -0.65 -13.05 3.62
CA HIS A 10 0.23 -12.42 4.61
C HIS A 10 1.53 -13.22 4.77
N ILE A 11 2.67 -12.55 4.60
CA ILE A 11 3.99 -13.14 4.81
C ILE A 11 4.52 -12.69 6.16
N ILE A 12 4.39 -13.56 7.18
CA ILE A 12 4.77 -13.28 8.56
C ILE A 12 6.12 -13.89 8.93
N GLY A 13 6.86 -13.24 9.84
CA GLY A 13 8.15 -13.73 10.32
C GLY A 13 9.01 -12.65 10.98
N GLY A 14 10.12 -13.06 11.61
CA GLY A 14 11.05 -12.16 12.31
C GLY A 14 11.76 -11.14 11.40
N LYS A 15 12.30 -10.07 11.99
CA LYS A 15 13.14 -9.10 11.26
C LYS A 15 14.35 -9.83 10.67
N ASN A 16 14.76 -9.46 9.45
CA ASN A 16 15.89 -10.07 8.71
C ASN A 16 15.73 -11.56 8.33
N HIS A 17 14.52 -12.12 8.34
CA HIS A 17 14.26 -13.50 7.90
C HIS A 17 13.94 -13.63 6.39
N GLY A 18 14.41 -12.70 5.55
CA GLY A 18 14.23 -12.80 4.09
C GLY A 18 12.82 -12.52 3.56
N LYS A 19 11.88 -12.04 4.39
CA LYS A 19 10.49 -11.74 3.95
C LYS A 19 10.44 -10.82 2.73
N THR A 20 11.26 -9.77 2.73
CA THR A 20 11.32 -8.82 1.61
C THR A 20 11.76 -9.52 0.33
N THR A 21 12.80 -10.36 0.40
CA THR A 21 13.29 -11.16 -0.73
C THR A 21 12.18 -12.08 -1.25
N LEU A 22 11.53 -12.82 -0.35
CA LEU A 22 10.44 -13.72 -0.72
C LEU A 22 9.28 -12.97 -1.41
N ILE A 23 8.86 -11.82 -0.87
CA ILE A 23 7.79 -11.01 -1.48
C ILE A 23 8.20 -10.56 -2.88
N VAL A 24 9.43 -10.08 -3.07
CA VAL A 24 9.92 -9.66 -4.40
C VAL A 24 9.90 -10.82 -5.39
N ASP A 25 10.40 -11.99 -5.01
CA ASP A 25 10.44 -13.18 -5.86
C ASP A 25 9.01 -13.66 -6.23
N LEU A 26 8.08 -13.60 -5.27
CA LEU A 26 6.67 -13.94 -5.50
C LEU A 26 6.01 -12.95 -6.45
N VAL A 27 6.24 -11.64 -6.29
CA VAL A 27 5.72 -10.63 -7.22
C VAL A 27 6.24 -10.90 -8.63
N GLN A 28 7.54 -11.12 -8.80
CA GLN A 28 8.14 -11.41 -10.10
C GLN A 28 7.53 -12.66 -10.75
N SER A 29 7.43 -13.77 -10.01
CA SER A 29 6.88 -15.02 -10.52
C SER A 29 5.38 -14.91 -10.86
N MET A 30 4.57 -14.32 -9.98
CA MET A 30 3.13 -14.18 -10.19
C MET A 30 2.82 -13.24 -11.35
N THR A 31 3.50 -12.09 -11.44
CA THR A 31 3.31 -11.16 -12.55
C THR A 31 3.75 -11.76 -13.89
N ALA A 32 4.83 -12.57 -13.92
CA ALA A 32 5.25 -13.30 -15.11
C ALA A 32 4.20 -14.31 -15.62
N THR A 33 3.26 -14.74 -14.77
CA THR A 33 2.11 -15.58 -15.15
C THR A 33 0.86 -14.79 -15.53
N GLY A 34 0.94 -13.46 -15.58
CA GLY A 34 -0.15 -12.57 -15.97
C GLY A 34 -1.09 -12.14 -14.85
N LEU A 35 -0.77 -12.46 -13.59
CA LEU A 35 -1.54 -11.98 -12.44
C LEU A 35 -1.27 -10.51 -12.16
N ARG A 36 -2.32 -9.74 -11.84
CA ARG A 36 -2.19 -8.37 -11.33
C ARG A 36 -1.95 -8.44 -9.82
N VAL A 37 -0.70 -8.19 -9.41
CA VAL A 37 -0.27 -8.34 -8.01
C VAL A 37 -0.18 -6.97 -7.33
N GLY A 38 -0.90 -6.80 -6.23
CA GLY A 38 -0.73 -5.68 -5.32
C GLY A 38 0.22 -6.05 -4.17
N THR A 39 0.84 -5.04 -3.55
CA THR A 39 1.65 -5.26 -2.33
C THR A 39 1.32 -4.20 -1.28
N ILE A 40 1.31 -4.61 -0.02
CA ILE A 40 1.17 -3.72 1.14
C ILE A 40 2.32 -4.01 2.07
N LYS A 41 3.08 -2.99 2.46
CA LYS A 41 4.10 -3.12 3.50
C LYS A 41 3.55 -2.59 4.82
N HIS A 42 3.28 -3.48 5.78
CA HIS A 42 2.92 -3.04 7.13
C HIS A 42 4.17 -2.69 7.95
N THR A 43 4.23 -1.47 8.48
CA THR A 43 5.31 -0.99 9.35
C THR A 43 4.73 -0.23 10.54
N HIS A 44 5.35 -0.38 11.71
CA HIS A 44 5.04 0.41 12.90
C HIS A 44 5.87 1.70 13.00
N HIS A 45 6.78 1.91 12.06
CA HIS A 45 7.62 3.10 12.01
C HIS A 45 6.99 4.14 11.08
N HIS A 46 6.84 5.37 11.58
CA HIS A 46 6.55 6.52 10.73
C HIS A 46 7.76 6.80 9.85
N HIS A 47 7.55 6.84 8.54
CA HIS A 47 8.54 7.26 7.56
C HIS A 47 7.95 8.39 6.74
N GLU A 48 8.69 9.50 6.60
CA GLU A 48 8.31 10.53 5.64
C GLU A 48 8.57 9.97 4.23
N LEU A 49 7.50 9.93 3.43
CA LEU A 49 7.47 9.28 2.10
C LEU A 49 7.64 10.29 0.96
N ASP A 50 7.65 11.58 1.27
CA ASP A 50 7.81 12.70 0.35
C ASP A 50 9.04 13.54 0.71
N THR A 51 9.31 14.60 -0.05
CA THR A 51 10.37 15.56 0.26
C THR A 51 9.85 16.67 1.17
N PRO A 52 10.42 16.85 2.39
CA PRO A 52 10.05 17.95 3.28
C PRO A 52 10.15 19.33 2.62
N GLY A 53 9.14 20.17 2.87
CA GLY A 53 9.08 21.56 2.39
C GLY A 53 8.67 21.73 0.92
N LYS A 54 8.47 20.66 0.15
CA LYS A 54 7.90 20.73 -1.21
C LYS A 54 6.38 20.80 -1.19
N ASP A 55 5.78 21.00 -2.36
CA ASP A 55 4.35 21.31 -2.51
C ASP A 55 3.44 20.26 -1.87
N SER A 56 3.57 18.98 -2.25
CA SER A 56 2.76 17.88 -1.70
C SER A 56 2.98 17.67 -0.20
N HIS A 57 4.18 17.92 0.32
CA HIS A 57 4.46 17.91 1.75
C HIS A 57 3.74 19.05 2.46
N ARG A 58 3.86 20.28 1.93
CA ARG A 58 3.21 21.47 2.48
C ARG A 58 1.68 21.35 2.43
N HIS A 59 1.12 20.70 1.42
CA HIS A 59 -0.31 20.41 1.35
C HIS A 59 -0.75 19.51 2.51
N ARG A 60 0.02 18.46 2.82
CA ARG A 60 -0.24 17.57 3.97
C ARG A 60 -0.13 18.32 5.30
N GLU A 61 0.95 19.07 5.50
CA GLU A 61 1.17 19.88 6.72
C GLU A 61 0.09 20.95 6.91
N ALA A 62 -0.47 21.49 5.83
CA ALA A 62 -1.58 22.43 5.87
C ALA A 62 -2.93 21.78 6.27
N GLY A 63 -2.98 20.46 6.46
CA GLY A 63 -4.17 19.74 6.92
C GLY A 63 -5.07 19.19 5.80
N ALA A 64 -4.55 19.04 4.58
CA ALA A 64 -5.30 18.36 3.53
C ALA A 64 -5.63 16.91 3.94
N GLN A 65 -6.91 16.54 3.87
CA GLN A 65 -7.36 15.17 4.21
C GLN A 65 -6.89 14.11 3.21
N LEU A 66 -6.55 14.51 1.99
CA LEU A 66 -6.03 13.64 0.95
C LEU A 66 -5.11 14.47 0.05
N VAL A 67 -3.92 13.95 -0.28
CA VAL A 67 -2.99 14.61 -1.21
C VAL A 67 -2.61 13.64 -2.31
N GLY A 68 -2.86 14.03 -3.56
CA GLY A 68 -2.47 13.28 -4.76
C GLY A 68 -1.28 13.92 -5.47
N ILE A 69 -0.36 13.08 -5.95
CA ILE A 69 0.68 13.45 -6.91
C ILE A 69 0.39 12.68 -8.19
N CYS A 70 0.31 13.39 -9.32
CA CYS A 70 0.18 12.80 -10.64
C CYS A 70 1.40 13.16 -11.48
N SER A 71 2.08 12.16 -12.03
CA SER A 71 3.22 12.38 -12.94
C SER A 71 3.25 11.33 -14.04
N PRO A 72 3.94 11.58 -15.17
CA PRO A 72 4.07 10.58 -16.23
C PRO A 72 4.73 9.27 -15.79
N ALA A 73 5.58 9.30 -14.76
CA ALA A 73 6.32 8.13 -14.30
C ALA A 73 5.58 7.37 -13.19
N MET A 74 4.94 8.08 -12.26
CA MET A 74 4.31 7.49 -11.09
C MET A 74 3.30 8.44 -10.46
N ASN A 75 2.20 7.87 -9.98
CA ASN A 75 1.25 8.58 -9.14
C ASN A 75 1.41 8.14 -7.70
N ALA A 76 1.11 9.03 -6.76
CA ALA A 76 1.08 8.73 -5.32
C ALA A 76 -0.15 9.36 -4.68
N ILE A 77 -0.69 8.70 -3.67
CA ILE A 77 -1.77 9.23 -2.84
C ILE A 77 -1.32 9.10 -1.38
N PHE A 78 -1.41 10.20 -0.63
CA PHE A 78 -1.20 10.21 0.80
C PHE A 78 -2.54 10.33 1.51
N CYS A 79 -2.87 9.31 2.29
CA CYS A 79 -4.03 9.28 3.17
C CYS A 79 -3.53 9.35 4.62
N PRO A 80 -4.09 10.23 5.47
CA PRO A 80 -3.86 10.14 6.90
C PRO A 80 -4.40 8.79 7.42
N PRO A 81 -3.76 8.18 8.42
CA PRO A 81 -4.24 6.94 9.01
C PRO A 81 -5.64 7.16 9.60
N THR A 82 -6.56 6.20 9.41
CA THR A 82 -7.84 6.25 10.12
C THR A 82 -7.63 5.89 11.60
N GLU A 83 -8.45 6.48 12.48
CA GLU A 83 -8.49 6.14 13.91
C GLU A 83 -9.21 4.82 14.19
N SER A 84 -9.06 3.81 13.31
CA SER A 84 -9.70 2.50 13.49
C SER A 84 -8.83 1.58 14.35
N GLU A 85 -9.35 1.16 15.51
CA GLU A 85 -8.74 0.13 16.35
C GLU A 85 -8.80 -1.28 15.70
N ASN A 86 -9.60 -1.45 14.65
CA ASN A 86 -9.76 -2.75 13.97
C ASN A 86 -8.69 -2.96 12.89
N THR A 87 -7.73 -3.83 13.18
CA THR A 87 -6.64 -4.18 12.25
C THR A 87 -7.13 -4.88 10.97
N ALA A 88 -8.32 -5.49 10.98
CA ALA A 88 -8.90 -6.08 9.78
C ALA A 88 -9.39 -5.01 8.78
N ASP A 89 -9.81 -3.85 9.29
CA ASP A 89 -10.33 -2.72 8.50
C ASP A 89 -9.22 -1.84 7.93
N LYS A 90 -8.03 -1.78 8.55
CA LYS A 90 -6.95 -0.90 8.04
C LYS A 90 -6.53 -1.19 6.58
N TYR A 91 -6.73 -2.41 6.11
CA TYR A 91 -6.39 -2.80 4.74
C TYR A 91 -7.56 -2.63 3.77
N SER A 92 -8.81 -2.56 4.27
CA SER A 92 -9.98 -2.30 3.43
C SER A 92 -10.03 -0.84 2.97
N GLU A 93 -9.31 0.07 3.65
CA GLU A 93 -9.08 1.45 3.20
C GLU A 93 -8.49 1.52 1.79
N PHE A 94 -7.65 0.55 1.43
CA PHE A 94 -7.08 0.45 0.09
C PHE A 94 -7.91 -0.43 -0.85
N GLY A 95 -9.09 -0.91 -0.41
CA GLY A 95 -9.91 -1.89 -1.11
C GLY A 95 -10.18 -1.48 -2.55
N GLU A 96 -10.74 -0.29 -2.78
CA GLU A 96 -11.04 0.21 -4.12
C GLU A 96 -9.80 0.33 -5.02
N LEU A 97 -8.65 0.69 -4.45
CA LEU A 97 -7.38 0.77 -5.19
C LEU A 97 -6.87 -0.62 -5.60
N PHE A 98 -7.12 -1.63 -4.77
CA PHE A 98 -6.69 -3.00 -5.02
C PHE A 98 -7.75 -3.88 -5.69
N ASP A 99 -8.97 -3.41 -5.93
CA ASP A 99 -10.03 -4.17 -6.61
C ASP A 99 -9.61 -4.62 -8.03
N ALA A 100 -8.71 -3.87 -8.65
CA ALA A 100 -8.07 -4.20 -9.91
C ALA A 100 -6.97 -5.27 -9.79
N CYS A 101 -6.62 -5.74 -8.61
CA CYS A 101 -5.66 -6.82 -8.39
C CYS A 101 -6.37 -8.19 -8.30
N ASP A 102 -5.61 -9.23 -8.65
CA ASP A 102 -6.04 -10.63 -8.50
C ASP A 102 -5.61 -11.18 -7.14
N VAL A 103 -4.48 -10.69 -6.61
CA VAL A 103 -3.95 -11.00 -5.28
C VAL A 103 -3.19 -9.81 -4.71
N VAL A 104 -3.24 -9.65 -3.38
CA VAL A 104 -2.43 -8.67 -2.64
C VAL A 104 -1.53 -9.41 -1.65
N LEU A 105 -0.22 -9.13 -1.71
CA LEU A 105 0.75 -9.65 -0.75
C LEU A 105 0.96 -8.62 0.36
N VAL A 106 0.89 -9.06 1.63
CA VAL A 106 1.02 -8.21 2.82
C VAL A 106 2.20 -8.62 3.68
#